data_AF-A0A8H7MZU2-F1
#
_entry.id   AF-A0A8H7MZU2-F1
#
_cell.length_a   1.000
_cell.length_b   1.000
_cell.length_c   1.000
_cell.angle_alpha   90.00
_cell.angle_beta   90.00
_cell.angle_gamma   90.00
#
_symmetry.space_group_name_H-M   'P 1'
#
loop_
_entity.id
_entity.type
_entity.pdbx_description
1 polymer ?
#
loop_
_entity_poly.entity_id
_entity_poly.type
_entity_poly.pdbx_seq_one_letter_code
_entity_poly.pdbx_strand_id
1 'polypeptide(L)'
;MGLPDPGSVGAQFAIIGYGPISTNAVGRQIVADKAPLPPPEKQAFYDAVQPDVQLESPAPPSFIVYSNNDPVVPVVNAYRLAEGITKSGGLSSFTYLRMRLTALGLIQRTCPFLAGRRCVKHG
;
A
#
# COMPACT_ATOMS: atom_id res chain seq x y z
N MET A 1 8.56 -24.07 28.34
CA MET A 1 8.30 -23.56 26.98
C MET A 1 6.86 -23.04 27.01
N GLY A 2 6.67 -21.73 27.19
CA GLY A 2 5.33 -21.14 27.29
C GLY A 2 4.67 -21.10 25.92
N LEU A 3 3.39 -21.46 25.84
CA LEU A 3 2.58 -21.23 24.65
C LEU A 3 2.58 -19.72 24.33
N PRO A 4 2.65 -19.33 23.04
CA PRO A 4 2.54 -17.93 22.66
C PRO A 4 1.22 -17.35 23.19
N ASP A 5 1.28 -16.11 23.70
CA ASP A 5 0.12 -15.35 24.15
C ASP A 5 -0.91 -15.24 23.01
N PRO A 6 -2.19 -15.64 23.21
CA PRO A 6 -3.25 -15.48 22.21
C PRO A 6 -3.58 -14.01 21.88
N GLY A 7 -2.91 -13.03 22.52
CA GLY A 7 -3.24 -11.61 22.50
C GLY A 7 -2.82 -10.74 21.31
N SER A 8 -2.08 -11.23 20.30
CA SER A 8 -1.80 -10.39 19.11
C SER A 8 -1.53 -11.22 17.85
N VAL A 9 -2.58 -11.75 17.22
CA VAL A 9 -2.48 -12.26 15.85
C VAL A 9 -2.54 -11.07 14.88
N GLY A 10 -1.58 -10.15 15.00
CA GLY A 10 -1.31 -9.18 13.96
C GLY A 10 -0.82 -9.91 12.71
N ALA A 11 -1.16 -9.40 11.52
CA ALA A 11 -0.58 -9.93 10.30
C ALA A 11 0.95 -9.91 10.43
N GLN A 12 1.62 -11.02 10.08
CA GLN A 12 3.08 -11.08 10.10
C GLN A 12 3.69 -10.48 8.83
N PHE A 13 2.89 -10.39 7.77
CA PHE A 13 3.25 -9.85 6.47
C PHE A 13 1.97 -9.50 5.71
N ALA A 14 2.02 -8.47 4.85
CA ALA A 14 0.91 -8.09 3.99
C ALA A 14 1.32 -7.97 2.52
N ILE A 15 0.48 -8.48 1.61
CA ILE A 15 0.55 -8.16 0.17
C ILE A 15 -0.67 -7.33 -0.16
N ILE A 16 -0.44 -6.09 -0.60
CA ILE A 16 -1.51 -5.15 -0.93
C ILE A 16 -1.55 -5.03 -2.45
N GLY A 17 -2.42 -5.83 -3.06
CA GLY A 17 -2.72 -5.79 -4.48
C GLY A 17 -3.80 -4.75 -4.76
N TYR A 18 -3.45 -3.69 -5.48
CA TYR A 18 -4.34 -2.56 -5.79
C TYR A 18 -4.76 -1.78 -4.53
N GLY A 19 -3.94 -0.82 -4.13
CA GLY A 19 -4.16 -0.04 -2.92
C GLY A 19 -5.46 0.78 -2.98
N PRO A 20 -6.51 0.44 -2.21
CA PRO A 20 -7.67 1.28 -2.06
C PRO A 20 -7.29 2.37 -1.07
N ILE A 21 -6.89 3.52 -1.58
CA ILE A 21 -6.48 4.64 -0.74
C ILE A 21 -7.48 5.76 -0.95
N SER A 22 -7.84 6.40 0.16
CA SER A 22 -8.93 7.37 0.28
C SER A 22 -8.64 8.67 -0.47
N THR A 23 -8.50 8.58 -1.79
CA THR A 23 -8.38 9.71 -2.72
C THR A 23 -9.60 10.62 -2.70
N ASN A 24 -10.69 10.15 -2.10
CA ASN A 24 -11.93 10.89 -1.95
C ASN A 24 -12.05 11.54 -0.58
N ALA A 25 -11.23 11.16 0.42
CA ALA A 25 -11.24 11.81 1.72
C ALA A 25 -10.95 13.31 1.59
N VAL A 26 -11.71 14.11 2.32
CA VAL A 26 -11.48 15.56 2.41
C VAL A 26 -10.03 15.83 2.84
N GLY A 27 -9.36 16.73 2.11
CA GLY A 27 -7.95 17.09 2.35
C GLY A 27 -6.91 16.10 1.79
N ARG A 28 -7.33 14.94 1.26
CA ARG A 28 -6.43 13.96 0.62
C ARG A 28 -6.62 13.87 -0.91
N GLN A 29 -7.61 14.58 -1.43
CA GLN A 29 -7.91 14.68 -2.85
C GLN A 29 -6.72 15.25 -3.63
N ILE A 30 -6.47 14.68 -4.81
CA ILE A 30 -5.41 15.15 -5.73
C ILE A 30 -5.99 16.14 -6.75
N VAL A 31 -7.26 15.95 -7.10
CA VAL A 31 -8.03 16.89 -7.89
C VAL A 31 -8.60 17.91 -6.91
N ALA A 32 -8.23 19.18 -7.07
CA ALA A 32 -8.81 20.28 -6.30
C ALA A 32 -10.32 20.35 -6.54
N ASP A 33 -11.08 20.68 -5.49
CA ASP A 33 -12.54 20.87 -5.53
C ASP A 33 -13.33 19.65 -6.07
N LYS A 34 -12.81 18.44 -5.85
CA LYS A 34 -13.50 17.22 -6.25
C LYS A 34 -14.82 17.09 -5.49
N ALA A 35 -15.92 17.03 -6.24
CA ALA A 35 -17.25 16.88 -5.68
C ALA A 35 -17.36 15.64 -4.77
N PRO A 36 -18.09 15.72 -3.64
CA PRO A 36 -18.36 14.57 -2.79
C PRO A 36 -18.98 13.41 -3.56
N LEU A 37 -18.62 12.18 -3.19
CA LEU A 37 -19.17 11.00 -3.83
C LEU A 37 -20.62 10.76 -3.40
N PRO A 38 -21.58 10.61 -4.33
CA PRO A 38 -22.87 10.04 -4.02
C PRO A 38 -22.77 8.50 -3.88
N PRO A 39 -23.55 7.89 -2.98
CA PRO A 39 -24.39 8.55 -1.97
C PRO A 39 -23.55 9.05 -0.78
N PRO A 40 -24.05 9.98 0.07
CA PRO A 40 -23.27 10.61 1.14
C PRO A 40 -22.53 9.64 2.08
N GLU A 41 -23.09 8.43 2.29
CA GLU A 41 -22.48 7.38 3.11
C GLU A 41 -21.15 6.89 2.53
N LYS A 42 -21.02 6.89 1.20
CA LYS A 42 -19.77 6.55 0.53
C LYS A 42 -18.69 7.60 0.82
N GLN A 43 -19.06 8.87 0.80
CA GLN A 43 -18.13 9.95 1.17
C GLN A 43 -17.73 9.83 2.65
N ALA A 44 -18.70 9.63 3.54
CA ALA A 44 -18.44 9.48 4.98
C ALA A 44 -17.50 8.30 5.27
N PHE A 45 -17.64 7.18 4.56
CA PHE A 45 -16.72 6.05 4.67
C PHE A 45 -15.28 6.42 4.28
N TYR A 46 -15.09 7.13 3.17
CA TYR A 46 -13.76 7.56 2.74
C TYR A 46 -13.13 8.54 3.73
N ASP A 47 -13.92 9.46 4.28
CA ASP A 47 -13.44 10.41 5.29
C ASP A 47 -13.01 9.69 6.57
N ALA A 48 -13.76 8.65 6.98
CA ALA A 48 -13.50 7.87 8.19
C ALA A 48 -12.36 6.86 8.08
N VAL A 49 -12.17 6.23 6.90
CA VAL A 49 -11.20 5.16 6.70
C VAL A 49 -10.00 5.66 5.92
N GLN A 50 -8.88 5.87 6.62
CA GLN A 50 -7.62 6.39 6.07
C GLN A 50 -6.48 5.42 6.40
N PRO A 51 -6.25 4.40 5.55
CA PRO A 51 -5.35 3.29 5.85
C PRO A 51 -3.89 3.68 6.04
N ASP A 52 -3.46 4.85 5.55
CA ASP A 52 -2.08 5.32 5.65
C ASP A 52 -1.77 6.05 6.97
N VAL A 53 -2.78 6.38 7.77
CA VAL A 53 -2.61 7.02 9.09
C VAL A 53 -3.21 6.22 10.26
N GLN A 54 -4.03 5.21 9.95
CA GLN A 54 -4.68 4.33 10.94
C GLN A 54 -3.92 3.00 11.16
N LEU A 55 -2.65 2.92 10.73
CA LEU A 55 -1.84 1.72 10.91
C LEU A 55 -1.41 1.56 12.36
N GLU A 56 -1.69 0.38 12.93
CA GLU A 56 -1.15 -0.03 14.22
C GLU A 56 0.36 -0.20 14.15
N SER A 57 1.04 0.08 15.27
CA SER A 57 2.48 -0.08 15.42
C SER A 57 2.81 -1.32 16.27
N PRO A 58 3.73 -2.20 15.85
CA PRO A 58 4.45 -2.14 14.58
C PRO A 58 3.57 -2.60 13.40
N ALA A 59 3.62 -1.87 12.30
CA ALA A 59 2.96 -2.29 11.07
C ALA A 59 3.67 -3.52 10.48
N PRO A 60 2.93 -4.48 9.89
CA PRO A 60 3.54 -5.62 9.23
C PRO A 60 4.45 -5.18 8.08
N PRO A 61 5.59 -5.87 7.86
CA PRO A 61 6.30 -5.76 6.60
C PRO A 61 5.33 -6.02 5.44
N SER A 62 5.39 -5.14 4.44
CA SER A 62 4.35 -5.03 3.42
C SER A 62 4.93 -4.93 2.01
N PHE A 63 4.33 -5.66 1.08
CA PHE A 63 4.63 -5.59 -0.35
C PHE A 63 3.44 -4.98 -1.11
N ILE A 64 3.64 -3.82 -1.71
CA ILE A 64 2.61 -3.04 -2.38
C ILE A 64 2.72 -3.25 -3.89
N VAL A 65 1.63 -3.69 -4.52
CA VAL A 65 1.52 -3.84 -5.98
C VAL A 65 0.55 -2.79 -6.52
N TYR A 66 1.05 -1.91 -7.39
CA TYR A 66 0.29 -0.77 -7.90
C TYR A 66 0.37 -0.62 -9.41
N SER A 67 -0.64 -0.01 -10.06
CA SER A 67 -0.58 0.31 -11.49
C SER A 67 0.01 1.71 -11.70
N ASN A 68 1.15 1.83 -12.41
CA ASN A 68 1.80 3.13 -12.60
C ASN A 68 1.02 4.09 -13.51
N ASN A 69 -0.01 3.60 -14.21
CA ASN A 69 -0.76 4.35 -15.21
C ASN A 69 -2.28 4.29 -14.99
N ASP A 70 -2.73 4.06 -13.75
CA ASP A 70 -4.15 4.13 -13.40
C ASP A 70 -4.65 5.58 -13.55
N PRO A 71 -5.65 5.85 -14.42
CA PRO A 71 -6.17 7.20 -14.64
C PRO A 71 -7.11 7.68 -13.52
N VAL A 72 -7.57 6.79 -12.65
CA VAL A 72 -8.52 7.05 -11.57
C VAL A 72 -7.81 7.25 -10.25
N VAL A 73 -6.79 6.43 -9.98
CA VAL A 73 -6.05 6.45 -8.71
C VAL A 73 -4.58 6.80 -9.00
N PRO A 74 -4.11 7.99 -8.61
CA PRO A 74 -2.72 8.38 -8.87
C PRO A 74 -1.72 7.60 -8.01
N VAL A 75 -0.54 7.33 -8.57
CA VAL A 75 0.57 6.60 -7.92
C VAL A 75 1.02 7.22 -6.59
N VAL A 76 0.81 8.53 -6.39
CA VAL A 76 1.10 9.24 -5.14
C VAL A 76 0.48 8.56 -3.92
N ASN A 77 -0.67 7.91 -4.08
CA ASN A 77 -1.32 7.23 -2.99
C ASN A 77 -0.52 6.01 -2.50
N ALA A 78 0.04 5.22 -3.41
CA ALA A 78 0.90 4.10 -3.05
C ALA A 78 2.10 4.57 -2.21
N TYR A 79 2.67 5.73 -2.54
CA TYR A 79 3.75 6.33 -1.75
C TYR A 79 3.29 6.75 -0.35
N ARG A 80 2.08 7.35 -0.21
CA ARG A 80 1.52 7.71 1.10
C ARG A 80 1.37 6.48 2.01
N LEU A 81 0.89 5.36 1.47
CA LEU A 81 0.77 4.12 2.24
C LEU A 81 2.14 3.54 2.62
N ALA A 82 3.11 3.53 1.70
CA ALA A 82 4.47 3.09 1.99
C ALA A 82 5.12 3.95 3.10
N GLU A 83 4.90 5.26 3.06
CA GLU A 83 5.32 6.20 4.09
C GLU A 83 4.63 5.91 5.44
N GLY A 84 3.32 5.69 5.43
CA GLY A 84 2.54 5.31 6.61
C GLY A 84 3.07 4.03 7.27
N ILE A 85 3.30 2.98 6.47
CA ILE A 85 3.89 1.71 6.95
C ILE A 85 5.25 1.95 7.60
N THR A 86 6.10 2.75 6.95
CA THR A 86 7.43 3.08 7.46
C THR A 86 7.36 3.86 8.77
N LYS A 87 6.44 4.84 8.88
CA LYS A 87 6.21 5.61 10.11
C LYS A 87 5.67 4.77 11.25
N SER A 88 4.86 3.75 10.96
CA SER A 88 4.36 2.79 11.94
C SER A 88 5.34 1.64 12.22
N GLY A 89 6.61 1.76 11.83
CA GLY A 89 7.67 0.79 12.18
C GLY A 89 7.73 -0.47 11.29
N GLY A 90 6.94 -0.52 10.21
CA GLY A 90 6.96 -1.60 9.24
C GLY A 90 7.97 -1.36 8.10
N LEU A 91 8.40 -2.44 7.44
CA LEU A 91 9.19 -2.36 6.21
C LEU A 91 8.25 -2.35 4.99
N SER A 92 8.42 -1.40 4.07
CA SER A 92 7.64 -1.37 2.83
C SER A 92 8.51 -1.60 1.59
N SER A 93 8.02 -2.42 0.66
CA SER A 93 8.52 -2.50 -0.72
C SER A 93 7.35 -2.29 -1.67
N PHE A 94 7.57 -1.61 -2.80
CA PHE A 94 6.53 -1.43 -3.82
C PHE A 94 7.04 -1.80 -5.20
N THR A 95 6.14 -2.31 -6.04
CA THR A 95 6.38 -2.55 -7.46
C THR A 95 5.22 -2.02 -8.30
N TYR A 96 5.52 -1.69 -9.56
CA TYR A 96 4.51 -1.26 -10.51
C TYR A 96 4.20 -2.31 -11.55
N LEU A 97 2.91 -2.56 -11.74
CA LEU A 97 2.38 -3.17 -12.95
C LEU A 97 2.44 -2.12 -14.05
N ARG A 98 3.28 -2.36 -15.07
CA ARG A 98 3.01 -1.82 -16.41
C ARG A 98 1.95 -2.75 -17.00
N MET A 99 0.77 -2.25 -17.34
CA MET A 99 -0.35 -3.01 -17.95
C MET A 99 -0.03 -3.58 -19.37
N ARG A 100 1.20 -4.04 -19.61
CA ARG A 100 1.63 -4.82 -20.78
C ARG A 100 2.33 -6.14 -20.42
N LEU A 101 2.46 -6.52 -19.14
CA LEU A 101 3.04 -7.80 -18.76
C LEU A 101 2.03 -8.71 -18.06
N THR A 102 1.92 -9.93 -18.58
CA THR A 102 1.25 -11.07 -17.98
C THR A 102 1.91 -11.47 -16.66
N ALA A 103 1.15 -12.14 -15.79
CA ALA A 103 1.50 -12.51 -14.40
C ALA A 103 2.89 -13.18 -14.22
N LEU A 104 3.46 -13.77 -15.28
CA LEU A 104 4.79 -14.39 -15.26
C LEU A 104 5.95 -13.38 -15.09
N GLY A 105 5.79 -12.14 -15.55
CA GLY A 105 6.80 -11.08 -15.40
C GLY A 105 6.89 -10.50 -13.98
N LEU A 106 5.91 -10.81 -13.12
CA LEU A 106 5.79 -10.31 -11.75
C LEU A 106 6.76 -11.01 -10.79
N ILE A 107 7.08 -12.29 -11.03
CA ILE A 107 7.89 -13.14 -10.13
C ILE A 107 9.40 -12.85 -10.30
N GLN A 108 9.85 -12.52 -11.50
CA GLN A 108 11.29 -12.32 -11.76
C GLN A 108 11.84 -10.98 -11.22
N ARG A 109 10.99 -9.97 -10.97
CA ARG A 109 11.43 -8.66 -10.43
C ARG A 109 11.33 -8.57 -8.90
N THR A 110 10.64 -9.49 -8.24
CA THR A 110 10.44 -9.52 -6.79
C THR A 110 11.45 -10.40 -6.05
N CYS A 111 12.14 -11.29 -6.77
CA CYS A 111 13.11 -12.22 -6.18
C CYS A 111 14.30 -11.61 -5.40
N PRO A 112 14.85 -10.41 -5.69
CA PRO A 112 16.00 -9.93 -4.92
C PRO A 112 15.64 -9.47 -3.49
N PHE A 113 14.34 -9.29 -3.16
CA PHE A 113 13.92 -8.90 -1.81
C PHE A 113 13.85 -10.08 -0.83
N LEU A 114 13.53 -11.28 -1.32
CA LEU A 114 13.45 -12.49 -0.50
C LEU A 114 14.82 -13.10 -0.16
N ALA A 115 15.91 -12.63 -0.79
CA ALA A 115 17.24 -13.25 -0.69
C ALA A 115 18.34 -12.37 -0.05
N GLY A 116 18.01 -11.20 0.50
CA GLY A 116 18.91 -10.45 1.39
C GLY A 116 20.27 -10.04 0.81
N ARG A 117 20.41 -9.78 -0.50
CA ARG A 117 21.66 -9.24 -1.07
C ARG A 117 21.46 -7.95 -1.86
N ARG A 118 22.29 -6.96 -1.51
CA ARG A 118 22.42 -5.65 -2.17
C ARG A 118 22.57 -5.81 -3.69
N CYS A 119 21.72 -5.11 -4.44
CA CYS A 119 21.82 -5.02 -5.89
C CYS A 119 22.66 -3.78 -6.27
N VAL A 120 23.88 -4.00 -6.75
CA VAL A 120 24.71 -2.98 -7.41
C VAL A 120 24.18 -2.80 -8.83
N LYS A 121 23.88 -1.56 -9.25
CA LYS A 121 23.56 -1.23 -10.65
C LYS A 121 24.84 -1.15 -11.47
N HIS A 122 24.89 -1.84 -12.60
CA HIS A 122 25.81 -1.52 -13.69
C HIS A 122 25.02 -1.26 -14.98
N GLY A 123 25.39 -0.18 -15.67
CA GLY A 123 25.13 0.10 -17.09
C GLY A 123 23.76 0.62 -17.41
#